data_AF-A0AAW0B1F4-F1
#
_entry.id   AF-A0AAW0B1F4-F1
#
_cell.length_a   1.000
_cell.length_b   1.000
_cell.length_c   1.000
_cell.angle_alpha   90.00
_cell.angle_beta   90.00
_cell.angle_gamma   90.00
#
_symmetry.space_group_name_H-M   'P 1'
#
loop_
_entity.id
_entity.type
_entity.pdbx_description
1 polymer ?
#
loop_
_entity_poly.entity_id
_entity_poly.type
_entity_poly.pdbx_seq_one_letter_code
_entity_poly.pdbx_strand_id
1 'polypeptide(L)'
;MASSSSLDRAIEIVQKAIDEDVKQNYSEAYKQYMNSLDYFMLALKYEKNDKSKLLIRTKINEYLARAEMLKEHLGAQAIRRQTGRRSKWI
;
A
#
# COMPACT_ATOMS: atom_id res chain seq x y z
N MET A 1 26.12 -8.33 8.39
CA MET A 1 24.95 -7.50 8.06
C MET A 1 23.77 -8.44 7.92
N ALA A 2 22.71 -8.23 8.70
CA ALA A 2 21.60 -9.18 8.84
C ALA A 2 20.96 -9.47 7.48
N SER A 3 20.86 -10.75 7.11
CA SER A 3 20.06 -11.21 5.98
C SER A 3 18.58 -11.05 6.35
N SER A 4 18.06 -9.83 6.24
CA SER A 4 16.65 -9.53 6.49
C SER A 4 15.78 -10.38 5.57
N SER A 5 14.86 -11.15 6.13
CA SER A 5 13.94 -11.95 5.33
C SER A 5 13.04 -11.03 4.50
N SER A 6 12.53 -11.51 3.36
CA SER A 6 11.59 -10.73 2.55
C SER A 6 10.37 -10.27 3.36
N LEU A 7 9.98 -11.04 4.38
CA LEU A 7 8.89 -10.70 5.29
C LEU A 7 9.25 -9.51 6.20
N ASP A 8 10.45 -9.50 6.80
CA ASP A 8 10.90 -8.37 7.64
C ASP A 8 10.89 -7.07 6.84
N ARG A 9 11.36 -7.13 5.58
CA ARG A 9 11.36 -5.97 4.70
C ARG A 9 9.95 -5.51 4.35
N ALA A 10 9.02 -6.43 4.13
CA ALA A 10 7.61 -6.12 3.91
C ALA A 10 7.01 -5.37 5.13
N ILE A 11 7.31 -5.84 6.34
CA ILE A 11 6.84 -5.26 7.60
C ILE A 11 7.39 -3.84 7.80
N GLU A 12 8.68 -3.61 7.56
CA GLU A 12 9.28 -2.27 7.65
C GLU A 12 8.62 -1.28 6.70
N ILE A 13 8.35 -1.70 5.46
CA ILE A 13 7.78 -0.83 4.43
C ILE A 13 6.30 -0.56 4.73
N VAL A 14 5.53 -1.56 5.15
CA VAL A 14 4.10 -1.35 5.45
C VAL A 14 3.91 -0.47 6.68
N GLN A 15 4.81 -0.53 7.67
CA GLN A 15 4.76 0.40 8.80
C GLN A 15 4.93 1.84 8.32
N LYS A 16 5.87 2.10 7.40
CA LYS A 16 6.02 3.43 6.78
C LYS A 16 4.78 3.83 5.98
N ALA A 17 4.17 2.89 5.26
CA ALA A 17 2.94 3.14 4.51
C ALA A 17 1.81 3.60 5.44
N ILE A 18 1.63 2.92 6.57
CA ILE A 18 0.64 3.25 7.60
C ILE A 18 0.94 4.62 8.21
N ASP A 19 2.20 4.92 8.54
CA ASP A 19 2.57 6.22 9.10
C ASP A 19 2.26 7.37 8.13
N GLU A 20 2.54 7.20 6.83
CA GLU A 20 2.19 8.18 5.80
C GLU A 20 0.68 8.27 5.56
N ASP A 21 -0.06 7.16 5.67
CA ASP A 21 -1.53 7.13 5.58
C ASP A 21 -2.18 7.93 6.72
N VAL A 22 -1.69 7.74 7.96
CA VAL A 22 -2.12 8.50 9.14
C VAL A 22 -1.82 9.99 8.99
N LYS A 23 -0.68 10.35 8.40
CA LYS A 23 -0.32 11.74 8.07
C LYS A 23 -1.12 12.31 6.88
N GLN A 24 -2.00 11.51 6.27
CA GLN A 24 -2.76 11.85 5.07
C GLN A 24 -1.89 12.13 3.83
N ASN A 25 -0.65 11.64 3.82
CA ASN A 25 0.24 11.66 2.68
C ASN A 25 -0.12 10.52 1.71
N TYR A 26 -1.37 10.50 1.25
CA TYR A 26 -1.98 9.37 0.56
C TYR A 26 -1.24 8.90 -0.69
N SER A 27 -0.59 9.81 -1.42
CA SER A 27 0.19 9.44 -2.61
C SER A 27 1.44 8.64 -2.23
N GLU A 28 2.10 8.99 -1.14
CA GLU A 28 3.29 8.28 -0.68
C GLU A 28 2.90 6.99 0.06
N ALA A 29 1.84 7.04 0.89
CA ALA A 29 1.25 5.86 1.51
C ALA A 29 0.91 4.78 0.48
N TYR A 30 0.22 5.15 -0.61
CA TYR A 30 -0.11 4.22 -1.70
C TYR A 30 1.14 3.54 -2.30
N LYS A 31 2.19 4.31 -2.60
CA LYS A 31 3.44 3.74 -3.14
C LYS A 31 4.09 2.76 -2.18
N GLN A 32 4.14 3.12 -0.89
CA GLN A 32 4.75 2.26 0.13
C GLN A 32 3.91 0.99 0.37
N TYR A 33 2.57 1.08 0.34
CA TYR A 33 1.72 -0.12 0.39
C TYR A 33 2.02 -1.06 -0.78
N MET A 34 2.07 -0.56 -2.01
CA MET A 34 2.40 -1.37 -3.19
C MET A 34 3.79 -2.03 -3.07
N ASN A 35 4.79 -1.27 -2.64
CA ASN A 35 6.14 -1.79 -2.43
C ASN A 35 6.16 -2.88 -1.35
N SER A 36 5.45 -2.69 -0.23
CA SER A 36 5.35 -3.72 0.81
C SER A 36 4.69 -5.00 0.29
N LEU A 37 3.68 -4.89 -0.57
CA LEU A 37 2.96 -6.01 -1.15
C LEU A 37 3.87 -6.86 -2.05
N ASP A 38 4.79 -6.26 -2.80
CA ASP A 38 5.77 -7.00 -3.60
C ASP A 38 6.63 -7.92 -2.72
N TYR A 39 7.07 -7.42 -1.55
CA TYR A 39 7.83 -8.21 -0.59
C TYR A 39 6.97 -9.26 0.14
N PHE A 40 5.70 -8.96 0.47
CA PHE A 40 4.79 -9.96 1.00
C PHE A 40 4.53 -11.10 0.02
N MET A 41 4.37 -10.79 -1.28
CA MET A 41 4.23 -11.80 -2.33
C MET A 41 5.48 -12.66 -2.48
N LEU A 42 6.67 -12.04 -2.36
CA LEU A 42 7.94 -12.76 -2.35
C LEU A 42 8.07 -13.69 -1.14
N ALA A 43 7.71 -13.21 0.05
CA ALA A 43 7.67 -14.01 1.27
C ALA A 43 6.70 -15.18 1.13
N LEU A 44 5.50 -14.95 0.60
CA LEU A 44 4.48 -15.98 0.36
C LEU A 44 4.98 -17.08 -0.59
N LYS A 45 5.73 -16.71 -1.63
CA LYS A 45 6.27 -17.65 -2.63
C LYS A 45 7.24 -18.66 -2.00
N TYR A 46 8.05 -18.22 -1.05
CA TYR A 46 9.10 -19.07 -0.44
C TYR A 46 8.72 -19.67 0.91
N GLU A 47 7.65 -19.18 1.55
CA GLU A 47 7.12 -19.77 2.78
C GLU A 47 6.69 -21.22 2.57
N LYS A 48 6.96 -22.08 3.55
CA LYS A 48 6.62 -23.51 3.54
C LYS A 48 5.49 -23.84 4.50
N ASN A 49 5.37 -23.11 5.59
CA ASN A 49 4.36 -23.33 6.61
C ASN A 49 2.98 -22.80 6.15
N ASP A 50 1.97 -23.66 6.10
CA ASP A 50 0.64 -23.29 5.61
C ASP A 50 -0.09 -22.28 6.52
N LYS A 51 0.13 -22.33 7.84
CA LYS A 51 -0.42 -21.32 8.76
C LYS A 51 0.20 -19.95 8.48
N SER A 52 1.52 -19.89 8.30
CA SER A 52 2.22 -18.65 7.94
C SER A 52 1.76 -18.11 6.59
N LYS A 53 1.59 -18.97 5.58
CA LYS A 53 1.04 -18.57 4.27
C LYS A 53 -0.35 -17.95 4.39
N LEU A 54 -1.22 -18.53 5.20
CA LEU A 54 -2.56 -17.99 5.43
C LEU A 54 -2.48 -16.59 6.03
N LEU A 55 -1.65 -16.40 7.06
CA LEU A 55 -1.44 -15.09 7.68
C LEU A 55 -0.90 -14.06 6.68
N ILE A 56 0.10 -14.43 5.88
CA ILE A 56 0.68 -13.54 4.87
C ILE A 56 -0.39 -13.16 3.82
N ARG A 57 -1.19 -14.11 3.34
CA ARG A 57 -2.28 -13.84 2.38
C ARG A 57 -3.34 -12.91 2.94
N THR A 58 -3.75 -13.12 4.20
CA THR A 58 -4.70 -12.23 4.86
C THR A 58 -4.15 -10.80 4.91
N LYS A 59 -2.87 -10.62 5.26
CA LYS A 59 -2.24 -9.31 5.27
C LYS A 59 -2.10 -8.68 3.89
N ILE A 60 -1.76 -9.45 2.86
CA ILE A 60 -1.76 -8.98 1.47
C ILE A 60 -3.13 -8.40 1.11
N ASN A 61 -4.22 -9.12 1.41
CA ASN A 61 -5.56 -8.67 1.06
C ASN A 61 -5.96 -7.39 1.82
N GLU A 62 -5.65 -7.31 3.13
CA GLU A 62 -5.92 -6.12 3.94
C GLU A 62 -5.19 -4.87 3.38
N TYR A 63 -3.89 -5.00 3.09
CA TYR A 63 -3.09 -3.87 2.60
C TYR A 63 -3.41 -3.51 1.16
N LEU A 64 -3.75 -4.48 0.30
CA LEU A 64 -4.20 -4.21 -1.06
C LEU A 64 -5.53 -3.45 -1.05
N ALA A 65 -6.50 -3.87 -0.25
CA ALA A 65 -7.78 -3.18 -0.13
C ALA A 65 -7.60 -1.72 0.31
N ARG A 66 -6.68 -1.47 1.26
CA ARG A 66 -6.36 -0.10 1.67
C ARG A 66 -5.71 0.70 0.54
N ALA A 67 -4.77 0.12 -0.19
CA ALA A 67 -4.12 0.77 -1.33
C ALA A 67 -5.13 1.14 -2.44
N GLU A 68 -6.10 0.26 -2.72
CA GLU A 68 -7.17 0.54 -3.69
C GLU A 68 -8.04 1.73 -3.26
N MET A 69 -8.46 1.79 -1.99
CA MET A 69 -9.18 2.95 -1.45
C MET A 69 -8.39 4.26 -1.60
N LEU A 70 -7.07 4.23 -1.34
CA LEU A 70 -6.22 5.41 -1.50
C LEU A 70 -6.13 5.85 -2.96
N LYS A 71 -6.02 4.90 -3.89
CA LYS A 71 -6.00 5.18 -5.34
C LYS A 71 -7.28 5.85 -5.81
N GLU A 72 -8.44 5.36 -5.37
CA GLU A 72 -9.74 5.98 -5.66
C GLU A 72 -9.83 7.40 -5.10
N HIS A 73 -9.41 7.60 -3.85
CA HIS A 73 -9.42 8.92 -3.21
C HIS A 73 -8.53 9.93 -3.96
N LEU A 74 -7.33 9.51 -4.38
CA LEU A 74 -6.42 10.34 -5.18
C LEU A 74 -7.00 10.67 -6.57
N GLY A 75 -7.64 9.70 -7.22
CA GLY A 75 -8.32 9.89 -8.50
C GLY A 75 -9.49 10.88 -8.41
N ALA A 76 -10.35 10.73 -7.39
CA ALA A 76 -11.47 11.63 -7.14
C ALA A 76 -10.99 13.06 -6.86
N GLN A 77 -9.91 13.24 -6.10
CA GLN A 77 -9.30 14.55 -5.87
C GLN A 77 -8.77 15.18 -7.17
N ALA A 78 -8.13 14.41 -8.04
CA ALA A 78 -7.63 14.90 -9.32
C ALA A 78 -8.78 15.40 -10.22
N ILE A 79 -9.87 14.65 -10.31
CA ILE A 79 -11.06 15.01 -11.09
C ILE A 79 -11.68 16.32 -10.55
N ARG A 80 -11.89 16.42 -9.23
CA ARG A 80 -12.46 17.64 -8.59
C ARG A 80 -11.62 18.88 -8.86
N ARG A 81 -10.28 18.76 -8.87
CA ARG A 81 -9.38 19.88 -9.20
C ARG A 81 -9.49 20.31 -10.66
N GLN A 82 -9.76 19.38 -11.58
CA GLN A 82 -9.87 19.68 -13.01
C GLN A 82 -11.22 20.31 -13.38
N THR A 83 -12.31 19.86 -12.76
CA THR A 83 -13.65 20.43 -12.97
C THR A 83 -13.78 21.83 -12.37
N GLY A 84 -13.25 22.07 -11.16
CA GLY A 84 -13.28 23.40 -10.54
C GLY A 84 -12.48 24.49 -11.26
N ARG A 85 -11.49 24.11 -12.07
CA ARG A 85 -10.73 25.07 -12.92
C ARG A 85 -11.47 25.47 -14.20
N ARG A 86 -12.36 24.62 -14.73
CA ARG A 86 -13.13 24.90 -15.95
C ARG A 86 -14.30 25.86 -15.74
N SER A 87 -14.73 26.06 -14.50
CA SER A 87 -15.89 26.91 -14.15
C SER A 87 -15.56 28.38 -13.91
N LYS A 88 -14.28 28.80 -14.03
CA LYS A 88 -13.84 30.17 -13.67
C LYS A 88 -13.73 31.14 -14.86
N TRP A 89 -14.15 30.72 -16.06
CA TRP A 89 -13.99 31.51 -17.29
C TRP A 89 -15.27 31.55 -18.17
N ILE A 90 -16.44 31.44 -17.55
CA ILE A 90 -17.74 31.66 -18.20
C ILE A 90 -18.54 32.66 -17.36
#